data_AF-A0A1U8PB09-F1
#
_entry.id   AF-A0A1U8PB09-F1
#
_cell.length_a   1.000
_cell.length_b   1.000
_cell.length_c   1.000
_cell.angle_alpha   90.00
_cell.angle_beta   90.00
_cell.angle_gamma   90.00
#
_symmetry.space_group_name_H-M   'P 1'
#
loop_
_entity.id
_entity.type
_entity.pdbx_description
1 polymer ?
#
loop_
_entity_poly.entity_id
_entity_poly.type
_entity_poly.pdbx_seq_one_letter_code
_entity_poly.pdbx_strand_id
1 'polypeptide(L)'
;MVRRHYDDGGRGGSYKEHPLHPKPYHPYFHTFGVSNKPNYPTLNSGDLFNYNIEIRTSAPKIVNVDAFGAKANGRDDSQAFKKAWKYACSSQGATLVVPKKKVYHLKPIDFSGPCKSAISLNIQGTIKATVNHSDYERYDGRWLYFDKVQNLRVEGGGIINGNGRTWWENSCKINKALPCKEAPTAVTFNECNNLLVASLLIKNAQQMHLSFRKCVNVKAFNLLVKAPGHSPNTDGIHVTETQNININNCVIGTG
;
A
#
# COMPACT_ATOMS: atom_id res chain seq x y z
N MET A 1 -6.02 -11.59 -11.11
CA MET A 1 -4.72 -12.27 -11.33
C MET A 1 -3.60 -11.53 -10.62
N VAL A 2 -2.58 -12.22 -10.10
CA VAL A 2 -1.29 -11.63 -9.70
C VAL A 2 -0.30 -11.83 -10.85
N ARG A 3 0.38 -10.78 -11.31
CA ARG A 3 1.45 -10.88 -12.33
C ARG A 3 2.79 -10.46 -11.73
N ARG A 4 3.84 -11.22 -12.04
CA ARG A 4 5.22 -10.93 -11.64
C ARG A 4 6.10 -10.81 -12.90
N HIS A 5 6.85 -9.73 -13.01
CA HIS A 5 7.94 -9.59 -13.96
C HIS A 5 9.26 -9.54 -13.19
N TYR A 6 10.12 -10.51 -13.48
CA TYR A 6 11.52 -10.51 -13.08
C TYR A 6 12.33 -10.14 -14.31
N ASP A 7 13.23 -9.15 -14.19
CA ASP A 7 14.23 -8.93 -15.22
C ASP A 7 15.22 -10.11 -15.13
N ASP A 8 15.22 -10.97 -16.16
CA ASP A 8 16.14 -12.10 -16.28
C ASP A 8 17.56 -11.58 -16.57
N GLY A 9 18.19 -11.02 -15.53
CA GLY A 9 19.64 -10.96 -15.41
C GLY A 9 20.19 -12.37 -15.17
N GLY A 10 20.25 -13.18 -16.23
CA GLY A 10 20.96 -14.44 -16.37
C GLY A 10 21.28 -15.25 -15.10
N ARG A 11 20.41 -16.21 -14.76
CA ARG A 11 20.75 -17.59 -14.34
C ARG A 11 19.44 -18.37 -14.12
N GLY A 12 19.16 -19.30 -15.03
CA GLY A 12 18.00 -20.18 -14.95
C GLY A 12 18.05 -21.08 -13.71
N GLY A 13 17.00 -21.01 -12.90
CA GLY A 13 16.66 -22.00 -11.87
C GLY A 13 15.26 -22.52 -12.16
N SER A 14 15.14 -23.82 -12.43
CA SER A 14 13.86 -24.48 -12.68
C SER A 14 13.04 -24.58 -11.39
N TYR A 15 11.75 -24.24 -11.46
CA TYR A 15 10.81 -24.53 -10.39
C TYR A 15 10.08 -25.84 -10.70
N LYS A 16 10.20 -26.82 -9.79
CA LYS A 16 9.33 -27.99 -9.73
C LYS A 16 8.12 -27.64 -8.88
N GLU A 17 6.92 -27.88 -9.40
CA GLU A 17 5.70 -27.91 -8.60
C GLU A 17 5.73 -29.11 -7.65
N HIS A 18 5.61 -28.87 -6.35
CA HIS A 18 5.37 -29.93 -5.36
C HIS A 18 3.88 -29.91 -4.97
N PRO A 19 3.16 -31.04 -5.11
CA PRO A 19 1.77 -31.14 -4.67
C PRO A 19 1.64 -31.00 -3.15
N LEU A 20 0.67 -30.21 -2.72
CA LEU A 20 0.30 -30.05 -1.31
C LEU A 20 -0.37 -31.33 -0.79
N HIS A 21 0.32 -32.08 0.06
CA HIS A 21 -0.30 -33.01 1.00
C HIS A 21 -0.31 -32.40 2.41
N PRO A 22 -1.45 -32.41 3.13
CA PRO A 22 -1.53 -31.88 4.48
C PRO A 22 -0.86 -32.86 5.47
N LYS A 23 0.13 -32.39 6.23
CA LYS A 23 0.66 -33.12 7.39
C LYS A 23 -0.04 -32.66 8.68
N PRO A 24 -0.42 -33.59 9.57
CA PRO A 24 -1.08 -33.25 10.83
C PRO A 24 -0.10 -32.63 11.83
N TYR A 25 -0.62 -31.68 12.60
CA TYR A 25 0.06 -30.98 13.70
C TYR A 25 0.33 -31.95 14.87
N HIS A 26 1.57 -32.02 15.35
CA HIS A 26 1.92 -32.72 16.59
C HIS A 26 2.80 -31.82 17.46
N PRO A 27 2.43 -31.51 18.71
CA PRO A 27 3.25 -30.71 19.59
C PRO A 27 4.30 -31.61 20.27
N TYR A 28 5.57 -31.29 20.11
CA TYR A 28 6.65 -31.84 20.93
C TYR A 28 7.17 -30.76 21.87
N PHE A 29 6.95 -30.98 23.17
CA PHE A 29 7.65 -30.29 24.25
C PHE A 29 9.07 -30.85 24.34
N HIS A 30 10.07 -29.97 24.27
CA HIS A 30 11.41 -30.26 24.75
C HIS A 30 11.83 -29.19 25.74
N THR A 31 11.91 -29.58 27.01
CA THR A 31 12.63 -28.88 28.08
C THR A 31 14.13 -29.05 27.85
N PHE A 32 14.86 -27.94 27.76
CA PHE A 32 16.31 -27.94 27.92
C PHE A 32 16.70 -26.92 29.00
N GLY A 33 17.51 -27.40 29.94
CA GLY A 33 17.91 -26.73 31.16
C GLY A 33 18.86 -25.54 30.96
N VAL A 34 18.85 -24.71 31.99
CA VAL A 34 19.60 -23.46 32.15
C VAL A 34 21.07 -23.75 32.49
N SER A 35 21.99 -23.13 31.77
CA SER A 35 23.22 -22.55 32.35
C SER A 35 23.94 -21.72 31.28
N ASN A 36 24.01 -20.40 31.47
CA ASN A 36 25.26 -19.63 31.49
C ASN A 36 24.95 -18.14 31.74
N LYS A 37 25.61 -17.60 32.76
CA LYS A 37 25.50 -16.23 33.26
C LYS A 37 25.97 -15.21 32.20
N PRO A 38 25.27 -14.08 32.01
CA PRO A 38 25.83 -12.93 31.30
C PRO A 38 26.71 -12.09 32.24
N ASN A 39 27.92 -11.75 31.78
CA ASN A 39 28.75 -10.70 32.38
C ASN A 39 28.13 -9.33 32.08
N TYR A 40 27.54 -8.70 33.09
CA TYR A 40 27.25 -7.27 33.08
C TYR A 40 28.19 -6.57 34.08
N PRO A 41 28.74 -5.38 33.74
CA PRO A 41 29.52 -4.60 34.68
C PRO A 41 28.65 -4.19 35.87
N THR A 42 29.19 -4.38 37.07
CA THR A 42 28.55 -4.01 38.33
C THR A 42 28.43 -2.48 38.44
N LEU A 43 27.22 -1.95 38.29
CA LEU A 43 26.89 -0.58 38.65
C LEU A 43 26.62 -0.51 40.16
N ASN A 44 27.36 0.35 40.86
CA ASN A 44 27.15 0.60 42.29
C ASN A 44 25.75 1.14 42.55
N SER A 45 25.11 0.64 43.60
CA SER A 45 23.73 0.93 44.00
C SER A 45 23.50 2.36 44.55
N GLY A 46 24.41 3.31 44.27
CA GLY A 46 24.35 4.70 44.73
C GLY A 46 23.92 5.72 43.66
N ASP A 47 23.96 5.38 42.37
CA ASP A 47 23.76 6.35 41.27
C ASP A 47 22.46 6.13 40.45
N LEU A 48 21.55 5.26 40.90
CA LEU A 48 20.33 4.91 40.15
C LEU A 48 19.16 5.90 40.32
N PHE A 49 19.35 7.01 41.02
CA PHE A 49 18.33 8.06 41.18
C PHE A 49 18.63 9.31 40.34
N ASN A 50 18.94 9.19 39.04
CA ASN A 50 18.79 10.32 38.11
C ASN A 50 18.89 10.04 36.60
N TYR A 51 18.56 8.83 36.14
CA TYR A 51 18.35 8.60 34.70
C TYR A 51 16.92 8.13 34.42
N ASN A 52 15.99 9.08 34.51
CA ASN A 52 14.73 8.98 33.78
C ASN A 52 15.04 9.10 32.27
N ILE A 53 15.53 8.03 31.66
CA ILE A 53 15.38 7.86 30.21
C ILE A 53 13.92 7.52 29.99
N GLU A 54 13.07 8.54 29.97
CA GLU A 54 11.78 8.44 29.31
C GLU A 54 12.07 8.13 27.84
N ILE A 55 12.06 6.85 27.47
CA ILE A 55 11.80 6.47 26.08
C ILE A 55 10.38 6.95 25.81
N ARG A 56 10.22 8.22 25.45
CA ARG A 56 8.96 8.79 25.01
C ARG A 56 8.61 8.11 23.70
N THR A 57 7.96 6.96 23.78
CA THR A 57 7.13 6.48 22.67
C THR A 57 5.97 7.46 22.55
N SER A 58 6.23 8.58 21.87
CA SER A 58 5.20 9.53 21.46
C SER A 58 4.11 8.74 20.75
N ALA A 59 2.90 8.76 21.30
CA ALA A 59 1.75 8.15 20.62
C ALA A 59 1.69 8.68 19.17
N PRO A 60 1.40 7.82 18.18
CA PRO A 60 1.37 8.25 16.78
C PRO A 60 0.41 9.41 16.61
N LYS A 61 0.88 10.48 15.97
CA LYS A 61 0.07 11.67 15.75
C LYS A 61 -1.07 11.37 14.79
N ILE A 62 -2.30 11.64 15.19
CA ILE A 62 -3.47 11.46 14.32
C ILE A 62 -3.61 12.69 13.42
N VAL A 63 -3.64 12.47 12.11
CA VAL A 63 -3.76 13.51 11.08
C VAL A 63 -5.01 13.21 10.27
N ASN A 64 -6.14 13.85 10.58
CA ASN A 64 -7.38 13.66 9.84
C ASN A 64 -7.40 14.57 8.61
N VAL A 65 -7.66 14.03 7.40
CA VAL A 65 -7.72 14.80 6.15
C VAL A 65 -8.72 15.97 6.18
N ASP A 66 -9.80 15.87 6.98
CA ASP A 66 -10.77 16.95 7.16
C ASP A 66 -10.13 18.20 7.78
N ALA A 67 -9.19 18.01 8.73
CA ALA A 67 -8.48 19.12 9.38
C ALA A 67 -7.55 19.88 8.41
N PHE A 68 -7.33 19.34 7.21
CA PHE A 68 -6.55 19.95 6.14
C PHE A 68 -7.43 20.48 4.99
N GLY A 69 -8.75 20.52 5.21
CA GLY A 69 -9.72 21.12 4.29
C GLY A 69 -10.38 20.15 3.33
N ALA A 70 -10.23 18.83 3.53
CA ALA A 70 -10.97 17.84 2.74
C ALA A 70 -12.46 17.90 3.11
N LYS A 71 -13.34 17.89 2.12
CA LYS A 71 -14.78 18.12 2.30
C LYS A 71 -15.63 16.90 1.97
N ALA A 72 -15.16 15.98 1.12
CA ALA A 72 -15.94 14.85 0.65
C ALA A 72 -17.33 15.25 0.08
N ASN A 73 -17.38 16.39 -0.62
CA ASN A 73 -18.62 16.98 -1.15
C ASN A 73 -18.80 16.74 -2.66
N GLY A 74 -18.10 15.75 -3.22
CA GLY A 74 -18.10 15.45 -4.66
C GLY A 74 -17.13 16.28 -5.49
N ARG A 75 -16.41 17.24 -4.89
CA ARG A 75 -15.35 18.03 -5.56
C ARG A 75 -13.96 17.51 -5.20
N ASP A 76 -12.95 18.01 -5.89
CA ASP A 76 -11.56 17.62 -5.71
C ASP A 76 -11.03 17.94 -4.29
N ASP A 77 -10.55 16.92 -3.60
CA ASP A 77 -9.96 16.95 -2.27
C ASP A 77 -8.42 16.78 -2.31
N SER A 78 -7.79 16.65 -3.48
CA SER A 78 -6.37 16.31 -3.63
C SER A 78 -5.43 17.27 -2.90
N GLN A 79 -5.73 18.58 -2.87
CA GLN A 79 -4.89 19.55 -2.16
C GLN A 79 -4.93 19.36 -0.64
N ALA A 80 -6.07 18.97 -0.07
CA ALA A 80 -6.17 18.68 1.35
C ALA A 80 -5.37 17.42 1.71
N PHE A 81 -5.44 16.38 0.87
CA PHE A 81 -4.66 15.15 1.03
C PHE A 81 -3.14 15.42 0.94
N LYS A 82 -2.69 16.26 -0.02
CA LYS A 82 -1.28 16.67 -0.13
C LYS A 82 -0.78 17.37 1.14
N LYS A 83 -1.56 18.32 1.66
CA LYS A 83 -1.22 19.05 2.90
C LYS A 83 -1.16 18.11 4.11
N ALA A 84 -2.16 17.24 4.26
CA ALA A 84 -2.22 16.28 5.35
C ALA A 84 -1.06 15.27 5.30
N TRP A 85 -0.74 14.75 4.11
CA TRP A 85 0.41 13.87 3.91
C TRP A 85 1.72 14.55 4.28
N LYS A 86 1.98 15.77 3.78
CA LYS A 86 3.20 16.53 4.09
C LYS A 86 3.38 16.74 5.59
N TYR A 87 2.28 17.02 6.29
CA TYR A 87 2.31 17.18 7.74
C TYR A 87 2.59 15.86 8.48
N ALA A 88 1.91 14.78 8.09
CA ALA A 88 2.12 13.46 8.67
C ALA A 88 3.56 12.96 8.43
N CYS A 89 4.04 13.08 7.21
CA CYS A 89 5.38 12.64 6.77
C CYS A 89 6.52 13.43 7.43
N SER A 90 6.27 14.67 7.88
CA SER A 90 7.24 15.49 8.62
C SER A 90 7.15 15.36 10.15
N SER A 91 6.26 14.50 10.67
CA SER A 91 6.07 14.24 12.10
C SER A 91 6.88 13.04 12.60
N GLN A 92 7.05 12.94 13.94
CA GLN A 92 7.71 11.82 14.61
C GLN A 92 6.70 10.71 14.93
N GLY A 93 6.24 10.02 13.88
CA GLY A 93 5.21 8.99 13.89
C GLY A 93 3.84 9.61 13.65
N ALA A 94 3.17 9.21 12.57
CA ALA A 94 1.84 9.73 12.26
C ALA A 94 0.93 8.69 11.62
N THR A 95 -0.36 8.82 11.90
CA THR A 95 -1.43 8.11 11.21
C THR A 95 -2.31 9.14 10.49
N LEU A 96 -2.20 9.16 9.17
CA LEU A 96 -3.12 9.89 8.29
C LEU A 96 -4.44 9.11 8.20
N VAL A 97 -5.56 9.74 8.57
CA VAL A 97 -6.87 9.09 8.63
C VAL A 97 -7.78 9.62 7.52
N VAL A 98 -8.37 8.70 6.76
CA VAL A 98 -9.49 8.94 5.85
C VAL A 98 -10.77 8.43 6.53
N PRO A 99 -11.62 9.33 7.09
CA PRO A 99 -12.75 8.96 7.93
C PRO A 99 -13.78 8.04 7.27
N LYS A 100 -14.37 7.15 8.08
CA LYS A 100 -15.49 6.30 7.65
C LYS A 100 -16.67 7.14 7.14
N LYS A 101 -17.49 6.52 6.27
CA LYS A 101 -18.72 7.12 5.70
C LYS A 101 -18.50 8.37 4.82
N LYS A 102 -17.26 8.71 4.47
CA LYS A 102 -16.93 9.80 3.55
C LYS A 102 -16.36 9.29 2.23
N VAL A 103 -16.63 10.03 1.14
CA VAL A 103 -16.15 9.74 -0.21
C VAL A 103 -15.37 10.96 -0.72
N TYR A 104 -14.05 10.86 -0.70
CA TYR A 104 -13.14 11.90 -1.17
C TYR A 104 -12.80 11.68 -2.63
N HIS A 105 -12.89 12.74 -3.45
CA HIS A 105 -12.57 12.66 -4.87
C HIS A 105 -11.17 13.21 -5.08
N LEU A 106 -10.27 12.39 -5.62
CA LEU A 106 -8.89 12.79 -5.84
C LEU A 106 -8.54 12.74 -7.33
N LYS A 107 -7.94 13.83 -7.81
CA LYS A 107 -7.07 13.83 -8.99
C LYS A 107 -5.78 13.03 -8.73
N PRO A 108 -4.97 12.71 -9.76
CA PRO A 108 -3.63 12.15 -9.57
C PRO A 108 -2.81 12.88 -8.50
N ILE A 109 -2.19 12.09 -7.63
CA ILE A 109 -1.54 12.57 -6.43
C ILE A 109 -0.36 11.69 -6.07
N ASP A 110 0.74 12.37 -5.74
CA ASP A 110 1.98 11.78 -5.27
C ASP A 110 2.07 11.93 -3.75
N PHE A 111 2.27 10.80 -3.08
CA PHE A 111 2.57 10.67 -1.67
C PHE A 111 4.05 10.29 -1.53
N SER A 112 4.92 11.28 -1.64
CA SER A 112 6.38 11.08 -1.69
C SER A 112 7.01 11.13 -0.29
N GLY A 113 8.07 10.33 -0.13
CA GLY A 113 9.04 10.44 0.95
C GLY A 113 10.27 11.27 0.53
N PRO A 114 11.37 11.22 1.32
CA PRO A 114 11.48 10.47 2.59
C PRO A 114 10.64 11.10 3.70
N CYS A 115 10.00 10.27 4.51
CA CYS A 115 9.34 10.71 5.75
C CYS A 115 10.31 10.61 6.93
N LYS A 116 10.14 11.48 7.93
CA LYS A 116 11.02 11.51 9.12
C LYS A 116 10.95 10.23 9.95
N SER A 117 9.86 9.49 9.85
CA SER A 117 9.58 8.31 10.65
C SER A 117 8.52 7.43 9.98
N ALA A 118 8.19 6.29 10.59
CA ALA A 118 7.12 5.43 10.13
C ALA A 118 5.78 6.16 10.07
N ILE A 119 5.04 5.92 9.00
CA ILE A 119 3.76 6.58 8.72
C ILE A 119 2.72 5.52 8.36
N SER A 120 1.51 5.71 8.88
CA SER A 120 0.34 4.89 8.54
C SER A 120 -0.69 5.74 7.80
N LEU A 121 -1.26 5.22 6.72
CA LEU A 121 -2.44 5.72 6.06
C LEU A 121 -3.60 4.78 6.39
N ASN A 122 -4.48 5.22 7.28
CA ASN A 122 -5.65 4.50 7.73
C ASN A 122 -6.89 4.97 6.95
N ILE A 123 -7.23 4.21 5.91
CA ILE A 123 -8.38 4.42 5.04
C ILE A 123 -9.58 3.67 5.58
N GLN A 124 -10.50 4.39 6.24
CA GLN A 124 -11.79 3.85 6.69
C GLN A 124 -12.95 4.25 5.77
N GLY A 125 -12.78 5.36 5.04
CA GLY A 125 -13.73 5.87 4.06
C GLY A 125 -13.50 5.34 2.66
N THR A 126 -13.87 6.15 1.66
CA THR A 126 -13.60 5.89 0.24
C THR A 126 -12.74 6.99 -0.34
N ILE A 127 -11.67 6.60 -1.04
CA ILE A 127 -10.94 7.44 -1.98
C ILE A 127 -11.42 7.06 -3.38
N LYS A 128 -11.90 8.02 -4.16
CA LYS A 128 -12.48 7.81 -5.49
C LYS A 128 -11.79 8.67 -6.53
N ALA A 129 -11.45 8.09 -7.68
CA ALA A 129 -10.75 8.81 -8.74
C ALA A 129 -11.67 9.78 -9.49
N THR A 130 -11.09 10.88 -9.97
CA THR A 130 -11.71 11.73 -11.00
C THR A 130 -11.97 10.93 -12.28
N VAL A 131 -13.07 11.23 -12.98
CA VAL A 131 -13.37 10.64 -14.31
C VAL A 131 -12.80 11.47 -15.45
N ASN A 132 -12.30 12.67 -15.18
CA ASN A 132 -11.80 13.56 -16.21
C ASN A 132 -10.42 13.09 -16.68
N HIS A 133 -10.32 12.61 -17.92
CA HIS A 133 -9.08 12.06 -18.48
C HIS A 133 -7.97 13.11 -18.59
N SER A 134 -8.31 14.39 -18.79
CA SER A 134 -7.31 15.45 -18.89
C SER A 134 -6.55 15.68 -17.57
N ASP A 135 -7.12 15.27 -16.42
CA ASP A 135 -6.43 15.36 -15.13
C ASP A 135 -5.19 14.44 -15.06
N TYR A 136 -5.06 13.47 -15.98
CA TYR A 136 -4.02 12.43 -15.99
C TYR A 136 -2.89 12.66 -16.99
N GLU A 137 -3.02 13.63 -17.92
CA GLU A 137 -2.10 13.83 -19.04
C GLU A 137 -0.65 14.06 -18.63
N ARG A 138 -0.41 14.57 -17.42
CA ARG A 138 0.93 14.89 -16.88
C ARG A 138 1.44 13.90 -15.84
N TYR A 139 0.78 12.75 -15.72
CA TYR A 139 1.02 11.80 -14.62
C TYR A 139 1.43 10.41 -15.11
N ASP A 140 1.84 10.26 -16.38
CA ASP A 140 2.46 9.04 -16.90
C ASP A 140 1.68 7.76 -16.55
N GLY A 141 0.35 7.80 -16.62
CA GLY A 141 -0.50 6.65 -16.32
C GLY A 141 -0.55 6.25 -14.84
N ARG A 142 -0.38 7.17 -13.89
CA ARG A 142 -0.57 6.90 -12.44
C ARG A 142 -1.67 7.73 -11.78
N TRP A 143 -2.33 7.17 -10.76
CA TRP A 143 -3.32 7.88 -9.94
C TRP A 143 -2.85 8.12 -8.50
N LEU A 144 -2.90 7.10 -7.62
CA LEU A 144 -2.36 7.19 -6.26
C LEU A 144 -0.93 6.63 -6.28
N TYR A 145 0.06 7.51 -6.20
CA TYR A 145 1.46 7.12 -6.35
C TYR A 145 2.22 7.37 -5.06
N PHE A 146 2.73 6.31 -4.46
CA PHE A 146 3.58 6.37 -3.27
C PHE A 146 5.02 6.20 -3.72
N ASP A 147 5.84 7.24 -3.52
CA ASP A 147 7.22 7.27 -4.01
C ASP A 147 8.22 7.32 -2.87
N LYS A 148 9.14 6.36 -2.82
CA LYS A 148 10.30 6.36 -1.92
C LYS A 148 9.94 6.49 -0.44
N VAL A 149 8.78 5.95 -0.03
CA VAL A 149 8.31 6.00 1.35
C VAL A 149 8.82 4.77 2.11
N GLN A 150 9.44 4.99 3.27
CA GLN A 150 9.98 3.94 4.12
C GLN A 150 9.06 3.68 5.31
N ASN A 151 8.91 2.41 5.71
CA ASN A 151 8.10 1.99 6.87
C ASN A 151 6.64 2.47 6.78
N LEU A 152 6.03 2.28 5.60
CA LEU A 152 4.66 2.70 5.30
C LEU A 152 3.66 1.57 5.59
N ARG A 153 2.55 1.91 6.23
CA ARG A 153 1.36 1.04 6.34
C ARG A 153 0.18 1.72 5.63
N VAL A 154 -0.53 0.98 4.78
CA VAL A 154 -1.76 1.44 4.12
C VAL A 154 -2.85 0.41 4.40
N GLU A 155 -3.79 0.75 5.27
CA GLU A 155 -4.80 -0.18 5.80
C GLU A 155 -6.08 0.53 6.23
N GLY A 156 -7.03 -0.13 6.87
CA GLY A 156 -8.16 0.54 7.54
C GLY A 156 -9.58 0.07 7.19
N GLY A 157 -9.73 -0.93 6.31
CA GLY A 157 -11.04 -1.52 5.96
C GLY A 157 -11.84 -0.74 4.91
N GLY A 158 -11.32 0.40 4.45
CA GLY A 158 -11.97 1.28 3.49
C GLY A 158 -11.79 0.88 2.03
N ILE A 159 -12.14 1.81 1.14
CA ILE A 159 -12.27 1.58 -0.29
C ILE A 159 -11.35 2.52 -1.08
N ILE A 160 -10.60 1.95 -2.02
CA ILE A 160 -9.97 2.68 -3.12
C ILE A 160 -10.74 2.34 -4.39
N ASN A 161 -11.35 3.35 -5.01
CA ASN A 161 -12.18 3.19 -6.21
C ASN A 161 -11.57 3.95 -7.39
N GLY A 162 -10.98 3.21 -8.34
CA GLY A 162 -10.36 3.79 -9.54
C GLY A 162 -11.36 4.40 -10.52
N ASN A 163 -12.66 4.20 -10.33
CA ASN A 163 -13.71 4.83 -11.13
C ASN A 163 -13.52 4.62 -12.66
N GLY A 164 -13.03 3.43 -13.04
CA GLY A 164 -12.45 3.14 -14.35
C GLY A 164 -13.40 3.04 -15.55
N ARG A 165 -14.72 3.12 -15.37
CA ARG A 165 -15.70 2.85 -16.44
C ARG A 165 -15.43 3.62 -17.73
N THR A 166 -15.18 4.92 -17.63
CA THR A 166 -14.94 5.77 -18.80
C THR A 166 -13.62 5.42 -19.50
N TRP A 167 -12.64 4.85 -18.80
CA TRP A 167 -11.41 4.33 -19.40
C TRP A 167 -11.65 3.05 -20.19
N TRP A 168 -12.49 2.15 -19.66
CA TRP A 168 -12.84 0.90 -20.32
C TRP A 168 -13.64 1.12 -21.61
N GLU A 169 -14.64 2.01 -21.55
CA GLU A 169 -15.47 2.38 -22.72
C GLU A 169 -14.65 3.01 -23.85
N ASN A 170 -13.55 3.69 -23.51
CA ASN A 170 -12.64 4.33 -24.47
C ASN A 170 -11.41 3.47 -24.82
N SER A 171 -11.39 2.19 -24.44
CA SER A 171 -10.27 1.30 -24.71
C SER A 171 -10.34 0.69 -26.11
N CYS A 172 -9.19 0.67 -26.81
CA CYS A 172 -9.06 -0.04 -28.09
C CYS A 172 -9.29 -1.56 -27.98
N LYS A 173 -9.22 -2.13 -26.76
CA LYS A 173 -9.49 -3.56 -26.51
C LYS A 173 -10.99 -3.88 -26.54
N ILE A 174 -11.83 -2.87 -26.30
CA ILE A 174 -13.29 -2.97 -26.40
C ILE A 174 -13.74 -2.48 -27.78
N ASN A 175 -13.24 -1.33 -28.22
CA ASN A 175 -13.54 -0.76 -29.53
C ASN A 175 -12.26 -0.58 -30.36
N LYS A 176 -12.01 -1.50 -31.30
CA LYS A 176 -10.81 -1.49 -32.16
C LYS A 176 -10.66 -0.24 -33.05
N ALA A 177 -11.70 0.58 -33.21
CA ALA A 177 -11.62 1.84 -33.95
C ALA A 177 -10.96 2.98 -33.13
N LEU A 178 -10.80 2.82 -31.82
CA LEU A 178 -10.17 3.80 -30.95
C LEU A 178 -8.65 3.60 -30.88
N PRO A 179 -7.86 4.68 -30.69
CA PRO A 179 -6.44 4.55 -30.43
C PRO A 179 -6.19 3.80 -29.13
N CYS A 180 -5.18 2.92 -29.13
CA CYS A 180 -4.73 2.27 -27.90
C CYS A 180 -4.01 3.29 -27.02
N LYS A 181 -4.70 3.76 -25.98
CA LYS A 181 -4.14 4.64 -24.95
C LYS A 181 -4.04 3.89 -23.64
N GLU A 182 -2.94 4.09 -22.94
CA GLU A 182 -2.75 3.58 -21.59
C GLU A 182 -3.70 4.30 -20.63
N ALA A 183 -4.28 3.54 -19.71
CA ALA A 183 -5.12 4.05 -18.65
C ALA A 183 -4.36 4.01 -17.31
N PRO A 184 -4.71 4.86 -16.33
CA PRO A 184 -3.95 4.93 -15.09
C PRO A 184 -3.94 3.62 -14.29
N THR A 185 -2.79 3.28 -13.71
CA THR A 185 -2.75 2.34 -12.58
C THR A 185 -3.32 3.02 -11.34
N ALA A 186 -4.25 2.35 -10.65
CA ALA A 186 -5.00 2.97 -9.55
C ALA A 186 -4.11 3.26 -8.33
N VAL A 187 -3.29 2.29 -7.93
CA VAL A 187 -2.34 2.43 -6.81
C VAL A 187 -0.98 1.89 -7.21
N THR A 188 0.06 2.71 -7.09
CA THR A 188 1.44 2.31 -7.33
C THR A 188 2.30 2.64 -6.12
N PHE A 189 3.05 1.65 -5.65
CA PHE A 189 4.14 1.81 -4.71
C PHE A 189 5.46 1.67 -5.47
N ASN A 190 6.22 2.76 -5.55
CA ASN A 190 7.53 2.81 -6.18
C ASN A 190 8.61 3.03 -5.13
N GLU A 191 9.62 2.15 -5.11
CA GLU A 191 10.78 2.27 -4.22
C GLU A 191 10.40 2.40 -2.72
N CYS A 192 9.27 1.81 -2.33
CA CYS A 192 8.79 1.81 -0.95
C CYS A 192 9.27 0.55 -0.23
N ASN A 193 10.01 0.71 0.87
CA ASN A 193 10.52 -0.44 1.63
C ASN A 193 9.88 -0.56 3.01
N ASN A 194 9.83 -1.80 3.51
CA ASN A 194 9.12 -2.18 4.73
C ASN A 194 7.66 -1.74 4.66
N LEU A 195 6.99 -2.17 3.58
CA LEU A 195 5.64 -1.75 3.21
C LEU A 195 4.60 -2.79 3.65
N LEU A 196 3.52 -2.32 4.26
CA LEU A 196 2.33 -3.11 4.53
C LEU A 196 1.12 -2.50 3.81
N VAL A 197 0.42 -3.29 3.00
CA VAL A 197 -0.86 -2.95 2.38
C VAL A 197 -1.87 -3.99 2.81
N ALA A 198 -2.86 -3.63 3.63
CA ALA A 198 -3.71 -4.62 4.26
C ALA A 198 -5.18 -4.22 4.40
N SER A 199 -6.10 -5.18 4.32
CA SER A 199 -7.51 -5.00 4.67
C SER A 199 -8.17 -3.84 3.92
N LEU A 200 -8.10 -3.86 2.58
CA LEU A 200 -8.70 -2.84 1.72
C LEU A 200 -9.54 -3.49 0.62
N LEU A 201 -10.60 -2.79 0.23
CA LEU A 201 -11.28 -3.04 -1.04
C LEU A 201 -10.70 -2.10 -2.10
N ILE A 202 -10.00 -2.64 -3.08
CA ILE A 202 -9.53 -1.91 -4.26
C ILE A 202 -10.40 -2.32 -5.43
N LYS A 203 -11.16 -1.38 -6.00
CA LYS A 203 -12.12 -1.70 -7.06
C LYS A 203 -12.09 -0.76 -8.25
N ASN A 204 -12.57 -1.28 -9.37
CA ASN A 204 -12.82 -0.55 -10.61
C ASN A 204 -11.61 0.29 -11.02
N ALA A 205 -10.41 -0.29 -10.99
CA ALA A 205 -9.22 0.38 -11.49
C ALA A 205 -9.37 0.77 -12.96
N GLN A 206 -8.78 1.89 -13.35
CA GLN A 206 -8.79 2.38 -14.72
C GLN A 206 -8.05 1.39 -15.65
N GLN A 207 -6.90 0.91 -15.18
CA GLN A 207 -6.15 -0.23 -15.72
C GLN A 207 -5.80 -1.19 -14.58
N MET A 208 -4.57 -1.22 -14.09
CA MET A 208 -4.15 -2.12 -13.00
C MET A 208 -4.60 -1.59 -11.63
N HIS A 209 -5.00 -2.49 -10.72
CA HIS A 209 -5.46 -2.10 -9.38
C HIS A 209 -4.31 -1.72 -8.45
N LEU A 210 -3.29 -2.55 -8.38
CA LEU A 210 -2.19 -2.39 -7.44
C LEU A 210 -0.87 -2.78 -8.10
N SER A 211 0.11 -1.89 -8.07
CA SER A 211 1.46 -2.14 -8.58
C SER A 211 2.52 -1.93 -7.49
N PHE A 212 3.43 -2.88 -7.37
CA PHE A 212 4.64 -2.79 -6.56
C PHE A 212 5.85 -2.78 -7.48
N ARG A 213 6.58 -1.66 -7.49
CA ARG A 213 7.76 -1.45 -8.32
C ARG A 213 8.97 -1.15 -7.46
N LYS A 214 10.07 -1.87 -7.65
CA LYS A 214 11.36 -1.61 -6.96
C LYS A 214 11.25 -1.57 -5.43
N CYS A 215 10.29 -2.28 -4.85
CA CYS A 215 10.06 -2.29 -3.41
C CYS A 215 10.86 -3.40 -2.73
N VAL A 216 11.11 -3.27 -1.42
CA VAL A 216 11.77 -4.31 -0.61
C VAL A 216 10.97 -4.56 0.67
N ASN A 217 10.80 -5.84 1.04
CA ASN A 217 10.06 -6.26 2.23
C ASN A 217 8.60 -5.76 2.22
N VAL A 218 7.79 -6.35 1.33
CA VAL A 218 6.39 -5.98 1.14
C VAL A 218 5.47 -7.05 1.71
N LYS A 219 4.43 -6.63 2.43
CA LYS A 219 3.31 -7.49 2.86
C LYS A 219 2.01 -6.95 2.31
N ALA A 220 1.33 -7.73 1.47
CA ALA A 220 0.01 -7.44 0.93
C ALA A 220 -0.99 -8.50 1.44
N PHE A 221 -1.92 -8.10 2.33
CA PHE A 221 -2.75 -9.05 3.07
C PHE A 221 -4.24 -8.69 3.07
N ASN A 222 -5.13 -9.67 3.07
CA ASN A 222 -6.58 -9.45 3.24
C ASN A 222 -7.14 -8.40 2.25
N LEU A 223 -6.67 -8.43 1.00
CA LEU A 223 -7.13 -7.49 -0.03
C LEU A 223 -8.31 -8.09 -0.78
N LEU A 224 -9.33 -7.26 -1.01
CA LEU A 224 -10.40 -7.56 -1.94
C LEU A 224 -10.19 -6.71 -3.19
N VAL A 225 -9.84 -7.34 -4.30
CA VAL A 225 -9.56 -6.65 -5.57
C VAL A 225 -10.64 -7.02 -6.58
N LYS A 226 -11.45 -6.05 -7.03
CA LYS A 226 -12.59 -6.34 -7.91
C LYS A 226 -12.81 -5.35 -9.05
N ALA A 227 -13.06 -5.88 -10.23
CA ALA A 227 -13.63 -5.15 -11.37
C ALA A 227 -14.62 -6.06 -12.13
N PRO A 228 -15.52 -5.49 -12.97
CA PRO A 228 -16.38 -6.30 -13.83
C PRO A 228 -15.58 -7.21 -14.76
N GLY A 229 -16.06 -8.43 -15.05
CA GLY A 229 -15.31 -9.39 -15.89
C GLY A 229 -15.04 -8.94 -17.33
N HIS A 230 -15.70 -7.89 -17.81
CA HIS A 230 -15.46 -7.28 -19.13
C HIS A 230 -14.48 -6.10 -19.11
N SER A 231 -13.93 -5.73 -17.94
CA SER A 231 -13.04 -4.56 -17.85
C SER A 231 -11.67 -4.88 -18.45
N PRO A 232 -11.20 -4.15 -19.48
CA PRO A 232 -9.97 -4.46 -20.17
C PRO A 232 -8.74 -4.17 -19.29
N ASN A 233 -7.77 -5.08 -19.31
CA ASN A 233 -6.44 -4.89 -18.71
C ASN A 233 -6.46 -4.58 -17.21
N THR A 234 -7.47 -5.07 -16.49
CA THR A 234 -7.59 -4.83 -15.05
C THR A 234 -6.79 -5.79 -14.18
N ASP A 235 -5.46 -5.86 -14.37
CA ASP A 235 -4.60 -6.68 -13.52
C ASP A 235 -4.86 -6.37 -12.04
N GLY A 236 -4.89 -7.43 -11.20
CA GLY A 236 -5.22 -7.29 -9.79
C GLY A 236 -4.04 -6.78 -8.97
N ILE A 237 -2.94 -7.53 -8.98
CA ILE A 237 -1.68 -7.12 -8.33
C ILE A 237 -0.55 -7.36 -9.31
N HIS A 238 0.18 -6.30 -9.63
CA HIS A 238 1.33 -6.32 -10.53
C HIS A 238 2.61 -6.09 -9.72
N VAL A 239 3.63 -6.92 -9.95
CA VAL A 239 4.89 -6.88 -9.18
C VAL A 239 6.06 -6.83 -10.16
N THR A 240 6.89 -5.80 -10.04
CA THR A 240 8.05 -5.56 -10.91
C THR A 240 9.25 -5.16 -10.07
N GLU A 241 10.42 -5.76 -10.32
CA GLU A 241 11.69 -5.41 -9.65
C GLU A 241 11.61 -5.40 -8.10
N THR A 242 10.70 -6.17 -7.49
CA THR A 242 10.41 -6.12 -6.05
C THR A 242 10.96 -7.35 -5.33
N GLN A 243 11.59 -7.15 -4.17
CA GLN A 243 12.23 -8.19 -3.38
C GLN A 243 11.47 -8.45 -2.06
N ASN A 244 11.41 -9.72 -1.64
CA ASN A 244 10.76 -10.14 -0.40
C ASN A 244 9.30 -9.67 -0.26
N ILE A 245 8.47 -10.02 -1.24
CA ILE A 245 7.03 -9.74 -1.22
C ILE A 245 6.22 -10.98 -0.79
N ASN A 246 5.38 -10.80 0.23
CA ASN A 246 4.37 -11.76 0.66
C ASN A 246 2.98 -11.23 0.29
N ILE A 247 2.24 -11.99 -0.53
CA ILE A 247 0.84 -11.71 -0.88
C ILE A 247 0.01 -12.88 -0.36
N ASN A 248 -0.86 -12.62 0.62
CA ASN A 248 -1.65 -13.66 1.25
C ASN A 248 -3.10 -13.23 1.53
N ASN A 249 -4.01 -14.19 1.62
CA ASN A 249 -5.44 -14.02 1.91
C ASN A 249 -6.14 -12.93 1.06
N CYS A 250 -5.78 -12.85 -0.22
CA CYS A 250 -6.40 -11.90 -1.15
C CYS A 250 -7.46 -12.60 -2.01
N VAL A 251 -8.57 -11.92 -2.26
CA VAL A 251 -9.61 -12.36 -3.20
C VAL A 251 -9.62 -11.41 -4.39
N ILE A 252 -9.33 -11.94 -5.57
CA ILE A 252 -9.15 -11.15 -6.79
C ILE A 252 -10.13 -11.63 -7.86
N GLY A 253 -11.03 -10.75 -8.29
CA GLY A 253 -11.95 -10.98 -9.41
C GLY A 253 -11.95 -9.79 -10.36
N THR A 254 -11.31 -9.91 -11.51
CA THR A 254 -11.09 -8.83 -12.48
C THR A 254 -11.38 -9.34 -13.89
N GLY A 255 -11.47 -8.44 -14.88
CA GLY A 255 -11.43 -8.82 -16.29
C GLY A 255 -10.08 -9.33 -16.75
#